data_AF-A0A9D1BWH7-F1
#
_entry.id   AF-A0A9D1BWH7-F1
#
_cell.length_a   1.000
_cell.length_b   1.000
_cell.length_c   1.000
_cell.angle_alpha   90.00
_cell.angle_beta   90.00
_cell.angle_gamma   90.00
#
_symmetry.space_group_name_H-M   'P 1'
#
loop_
_entity.id
_entity.type
_entity.pdbx_description
1 polymer ?
#
loop_
_entity_poly.entity_id
_entity_poly.type
_entity_poly.pdbx_seq_one_letter_code
_entity_poly.pdbx_strand_id
1 'polypeptide(L)'
;MRNTILYLCLLILVGVSLSAQELLDIDLSRRCVYSGNYMDEELYSFSPESDEMISRVKEILKLGGDLKINFYLIETNVENVSAVVDGGKRYLLWSQDFIHGAGRIERIGTIAHEMAHHLNHHQLSPERRKVEEAEADFFMGFILSKSNFSKQEIKAFLAKMPLSGDRGFNAARYKNVMKGYQKGEASLMLSTLAWEDAGAASMKNFLKAQFPFPPPQCHTSYEIPNTYFRTCHTLGAVAEKISTSLEQKQYPFRYMSVPNGFAIVTQMEQYHSDGRIMSGSAYRWLDYPPQESFALTWEYFKSLIYPKKGHLRLFVFIVTSQNFSSDKKRVSKDDAASWLSQGVNRLPKPIASEPFNEDYSVSFLTYEFEVPESNHLVRQTCPCRYQAVEHFRLSGLYKLLGSFP
;
A
#
# COMPACT_ATOMS: atom_id res chain seq x y z
N MET A 1 -53.00 -73.14 -9.67
CA MET A 1 -51.76 -73.83 -10.10
C MET A 1 -50.88 -72.81 -10.80
N ARG A 2 -49.88 -72.28 -10.07
CA ARG A 2 -48.43 -72.46 -10.30
C ARG A 2 -47.96 -71.76 -11.58
N ASN A 3 -47.38 -70.56 -11.45
CA ASN A 3 -45.96 -70.31 -11.13
C ASN A 3 -45.03 -70.98 -12.13
N THR A 4 -44.41 -70.18 -13.01
CA THR A 4 -42.94 -70.04 -13.13
C THR A 4 -42.62 -69.05 -14.26
N ILE A 5 -42.64 -67.75 -13.95
CA ILE A 5 -41.92 -66.75 -14.74
C ILE A 5 -40.51 -66.69 -14.18
N LEU A 6 -39.60 -67.19 -15.01
CA LEU A 6 -38.22 -66.75 -15.21
C LEU A 6 -37.45 -66.20 -14.00
N TYR A 7 -36.58 -67.06 -13.49
CA TYR A 7 -35.32 -66.68 -12.85
C TYR A 7 -34.49 -65.79 -13.78
N LEU A 8 -34.31 -64.52 -13.44
CA LEU A 8 -33.10 -63.76 -13.79
C LEU A 8 -32.94 -62.50 -12.91
N CYS A 9 -32.74 -62.70 -11.60
CA CYS A 9 -32.28 -61.64 -10.69
C CYS A 9 -30.85 -61.93 -10.20
N LEU A 10 -29.96 -62.33 -11.11
CA LEU A 10 -28.57 -62.57 -10.77
C LEU A 10 -27.65 -61.51 -11.39
N LEU A 11 -27.04 -60.72 -10.51
CA LEU A 11 -25.75 -60.04 -10.66
C LEU A 11 -25.59 -59.06 -11.82
N ILE A 12 -26.02 -57.81 -11.57
CA ILE A 12 -25.32 -56.62 -12.07
C ILE A 12 -24.84 -55.83 -10.84
N LEU A 13 -23.92 -56.44 -10.09
CA LEU A 13 -22.94 -55.69 -9.28
C LEU A 13 -21.78 -55.36 -10.23
N VAL A 14 -22.06 -54.50 -11.22
CA VAL A 14 -20.99 -53.88 -11.99
C VAL A 14 -20.32 -52.90 -11.03
N GLY A 15 -19.06 -53.19 -10.72
CA GLY A 15 -18.25 -52.47 -9.77
C GLY A 15 -18.31 -50.96 -10.00
N VAL A 16 -19.04 -50.28 -9.12
CA VAL A 16 -18.72 -48.90 -8.83
C VAL A 16 -17.46 -49.00 -7.98
N SER A 17 -16.30 -48.73 -8.58
CA SER A 17 -15.09 -48.46 -7.81
C SER A 17 -15.37 -47.21 -6.98
N LEU A 18 -15.93 -47.40 -5.79
CA LEU A 18 -15.95 -46.41 -4.71
C LEU A 18 -14.51 -46.34 -4.17
N SER A 19 -13.59 -45.82 -4.97
CA SER A 19 -12.31 -45.36 -4.46
C SER A 19 -12.56 -44.04 -3.76
N ALA A 20 -12.94 -44.10 -2.48
CA ALA A 20 -13.14 -42.92 -1.64
C ALA A 20 -11.81 -42.19 -1.33
N GLN A 21 -10.68 -42.87 -1.56
CA GLN A 21 -9.33 -42.35 -1.38
C GLN A 21 -8.43 -42.77 -2.56
N GLU A 22 -7.62 -41.83 -3.05
CA GLU A 22 -6.63 -42.04 -4.11
C GLU A 22 -5.25 -41.62 -3.60
N LEU A 23 -4.20 -42.38 -3.92
CA LEU A 23 -2.83 -42.01 -3.55
C LEU A 23 -2.44 -40.72 -4.29
N LEU A 24 -2.06 -39.70 -3.54
CA LEU A 24 -1.60 -38.42 -4.05
C LEU A 24 -0.07 -38.43 -4.19
N ASP A 25 0.38 -38.71 -5.41
CA ASP A 25 1.81 -38.72 -5.75
C ASP A 25 2.30 -37.30 -6.08
N ILE A 26 2.90 -36.62 -5.10
CA ILE A 26 3.47 -35.27 -5.22
C ILE A 26 4.81 -35.18 -4.47
N ASP A 27 5.76 -34.39 -4.99
CA ASP A 27 7.03 -34.12 -4.31
C ASP A 27 6.82 -33.22 -3.07
N LEU A 28 7.08 -33.78 -1.89
CA LEU A 28 6.95 -33.09 -0.61
C LEU A 28 8.20 -32.30 -0.21
N SER A 29 9.28 -32.30 -0.99
CA SER A 29 10.54 -31.62 -0.65
C SER A 29 10.37 -30.12 -0.39
N ARG A 30 9.42 -29.48 -1.08
CA ARG A 30 9.10 -28.05 -0.97
C ARG A 30 7.75 -27.86 -0.29
N ARG A 31 7.78 -27.96 1.05
CA ARG A 31 6.58 -27.86 1.88
C ARG A 31 6.72 -26.93 3.08
N CYS A 32 5.60 -26.39 3.50
CA CYS A 32 5.37 -25.88 4.84
C CYS A 32 4.32 -26.77 5.52
N VAL A 33 4.61 -27.18 6.75
CA VAL A 33 3.65 -27.82 7.66
C VAL A 33 3.45 -26.81 8.77
N TYR A 34 2.22 -26.35 8.97
CA TYR A 34 1.99 -25.24 9.88
C TYR A 34 2.42 -25.56 11.32
N SER A 35 1.98 -26.69 11.87
CA SER A 35 2.34 -27.14 13.22
C SER A 35 2.56 -28.64 13.21
N GLY A 36 3.43 -29.12 14.09
CA GLY A 36 3.90 -30.51 14.11
C GLY A 36 5.21 -30.70 13.37
N ASN A 37 5.81 -31.89 13.46
CA ASN A 37 7.11 -32.20 12.83
C ASN A 37 7.00 -33.23 11.72
N TYR A 38 5.80 -33.78 11.47
CA TYR A 38 5.62 -34.92 10.59
C TYR A 38 4.53 -34.64 9.55
N MET A 39 4.79 -35.10 8.34
CA MET A 39 3.84 -35.24 7.25
C MET A 39 4.05 -36.65 6.74
N ASP A 40 2.98 -37.42 6.59
CA ASP A 40 3.05 -38.80 6.14
C ASP A 40 3.76 -38.90 4.79
N GLU A 41 4.56 -39.95 4.61
CA GLU A 41 5.27 -40.21 3.34
C GLU A 41 4.28 -40.55 2.22
N GLU A 42 3.16 -41.16 2.57
CA GLU A 42 2.05 -41.44 1.67
C GLU A 42 0.88 -40.52 1.98
N LEU A 43 0.55 -39.65 1.02
CA LEU A 43 -0.63 -38.81 1.09
C LEU A 43 -1.77 -39.45 0.32
N TYR A 44 -2.96 -39.45 0.92
CA TYR A 44 -4.17 -39.91 0.28
C TYR A 44 -5.09 -38.71 0.08
N SER A 45 -5.57 -38.52 -1.15
CA SER A 45 -6.59 -37.51 -1.46
C SER A 45 -7.99 -38.09 -1.35
N PHE A 46 -8.92 -37.27 -0.85
CA PHE A 46 -10.31 -37.65 -0.66
C PHE A 46 -11.25 -36.82 -1.57
N SER A 47 -12.40 -37.38 -1.95
CA SER A 47 -13.50 -36.69 -2.64
C SER A 47 -14.81 -36.95 -1.90
N PRO A 48 -15.69 -35.95 -1.69
CA PRO A 48 -15.90 -34.77 -2.56
C PRO A 48 -15.55 -33.42 -1.92
N GLU A 49 -15.62 -32.36 -2.72
CA GLU A 49 -15.40 -30.97 -2.34
C GLU A 49 -16.06 -30.59 -0.99
N SER A 50 -15.27 -30.08 -0.05
CA SER A 50 -15.80 -29.50 1.20
C SER A 50 -16.22 -28.05 1.01
N ASP A 51 -17.54 -27.82 1.04
CA ASP A 51 -18.13 -26.48 1.04
C ASP A 51 -17.58 -25.61 2.17
N GLU A 52 -17.24 -26.21 3.32
CA GLU A 52 -16.64 -25.48 4.45
C GLU A 52 -15.27 -24.93 4.09
N MET A 53 -14.35 -25.78 3.60
CA MET A 53 -12.99 -25.32 3.25
C MET A 53 -13.03 -24.29 2.12
N ILE A 54 -13.85 -24.50 1.10
CA ILE A 54 -14.05 -23.55 0.00
C ILE A 54 -14.56 -22.21 0.54
N SER A 55 -15.52 -22.22 1.45
CA SER A 55 -16.06 -21.01 2.08
C SER A 55 -14.98 -20.25 2.87
N ARG A 56 -14.14 -20.96 3.63
CA ARG A 56 -13.04 -20.35 4.40
C ARG A 56 -11.98 -19.74 3.50
N VAL A 57 -11.60 -20.43 2.42
CA VAL A 57 -10.65 -19.90 1.43
C VAL A 57 -11.20 -18.64 0.78
N LYS A 58 -12.47 -18.65 0.36
CA LYS A 58 -13.15 -17.47 -0.21
C LYS A 58 -13.18 -16.29 0.78
N GLU A 59 -13.47 -16.56 2.06
CA GLU A 59 -13.43 -15.56 3.12
C GLU A 59 -12.03 -14.92 3.24
N ILE A 60 -10.98 -15.74 3.32
CA ILE A 60 -9.60 -15.26 3.46
C ILE A 60 -9.16 -14.45 2.23
N LEU A 61 -9.48 -14.91 1.01
CA LEU A 61 -9.19 -14.18 -0.24
C LEU A 61 -9.87 -12.80 -0.25
N LYS A 62 -11.13 -12.74 0.20
CA LYS A 62 -11.88 -11.49 0.33
C LYS A 62 -11.25 -10.56 1.36
N LEU A 63 -10.95 -11.05 2.56
CA LEU A 63 -10.29 -10.26 3.63
C LEU A 63 -8.90 -9.76 3.20
N GLY A 64 -8.19 -10.55 2.39
CA GLY A 64 -6.91 -10.22 1.77
C GLY A 64 -6.94 -9.09 0.73
N GLY A 65 -8.14 -8.63 0.34
CA GLY A 65 -8.32 -7.57 -0.66
C GLY A 65 -8.72 -8.10 -2.03
N ASP A 66 -9.70 -9.02 -2.07
CA ASP A 66 -10.22 -9.67 -3.28
C ASP A 66 -9.12 -10.38 -4.10
N LEU A 67 -8.25 -11.11 -3.40
CA LEU A 67 -7.18 -11.89 -4.00
C LEU A 67 -7.72 -13.05 -4.84
N LYS A 68 -6.95 -13.46 -5.87
CA LYS A 68 -7.30 -14.58 -6.72
C LYS A 68 -6.56 -15.83 -6.27
N ILE A 69 -7.28 -16.96 -6.23
CA ILE A 69 -6.69 -18.26 -5.93
C ILE A 69 -5.64 -18.62 -7.00
N ASN A 70 -4.51 -19.17 -6.58
CA ASN A 70 -3.42 -19.61 -7.46
C ASN A 70 -2.84 -20.99 -7.06
N PHE A 71 -3.65 -21.78 -6.36
CA PHE A 71 -3.31 -23.11 -5.85
C PHE A 71 -4.52 -24.04 -5.93
N TYR A 72 -4.26 -25.34 -5.89
CA TYR A 72 -5.25 -26.40 -5.82
C TYR A 72 -5.61 -26.70 -4.36
N LEU A 73 -6.89 -26.91 -4.07
CA LEU A 73 -7.38 -27.37 -2.76
C LEU A 73 -7.52 -28.88 -2.80
N ILE A 74 -6.81 -29.60 -1.95
CA ILE A 74 -6.89 -31.07 -1.89
C ILE A 74 -7.07 -31.51 -0.44
N GLU A 75 -8.18 -32.22 -0.18
CA GLU A 75 -8.41 -32.88 1.10
C GLU A 75 -7.47 -34.07 1.23
N THR A 76 -6.76 -34.16 2.35
CA THR A 76 -5.73 -35.18 2.58
C THR A 76 -5.62 -35.57 4.06
N ASN A 77 -4.81 -36.60 4.35
CA ASN A 77 -4.50 -37.11 5.69
C ASN A 77 -3.45 -36.28 6.47
N VAL A 78 -3.14 -35.05 6.05
CA VAL A 78 -2.23 -34.17 6.81
C VAL A 78 -2.76 -33.86 8.21
N GLU A 79 -1.91 -33.54 9.19
CA GLU A 79 -2.40 -33.25 10.55
C GLU A 79 -3.28 -31.98 10.63
N ASN A 80 -3.04 -31.00 9.75
CA ASN A 80 -3.73 -29.72 9.75
C ASN A 80 -3.90 -29.12 8.34
N VAL A 81 -3.09 -28.13 7.98
CA VAL A 81 -3.05 -27.51 6.65
C VAL A 81 -1.59 -27.37 6.25
N SER A 82 -1.27 -27.63 4.99
CA SER A 82 0.10 -27.59 4.50
C SER A 82 0.17 -27.04 3.08
N ALA A 83 1.11 -26.13 2.84
CA ALA A 83 1.45 -25.64 1.52
C ALA A 83 2.54 -26.53 0.90
N VAL A 84 2.30 -27.03 -0.32
CA VAL A 84 3.26 -27.83 -1.08
C VAL A 84 3.43 -27.25 -2.49
N VAL A 85 4.67 -27.21 -2.97
CA VAL A 85 5.01 -26.81 -4.34
C VAL A 85 5.68 -27.97 -5.05
N ASP A 86 5.01 -28.52 -6.07
CA ASP A 86 5.52 -29.64 -6.86
C ASP A 86 5.33 -29.38 -8.36
N GLY A 87 6.36 -29.62 -9.16
CA GLY A 87 6.30 -29.45 -10.62
C GLY A 87 5.86 -28.05 -11.10
N GLY A 88 6.05 -27.00 -10.28
CA GLY A 88 5.56 -25.65 -10.54
C GLY A 88 4.08 -25.41 -10.21
N LYS A 89 3.37 -26.46 -9.78
CA LYS A 89 2.01 -26.40 -9.23
C LYS A 89 2.06 -26.15 -7.73
N ARG A 90 0.93 -25.67 -7.20
CA ARG A 90 0.77 -25.24 -5.81
C ARG A 90 -0.43 -25.93 -5.21
N TYR A 91 -0.22 -26.60 -4.09
CA TYR A 91 -1.23 -27.43 -3.43
C TYR A 91 -1.40 -26.94 -1.99
N LEU A 92 -2.63 -26.59 -1.64
CA LEU A 92 -3.03 -26.39 -0.26
C LEU A 92 -3.71 -27.68 0.20
N LEU A 93 -2.95 -28.47 0.92
CA LEU A 93 -3.38 -29.74 1.49
C LEU A 93 -4.03 -29.47 2.84
N TRP A 94 -5.16 -30.10 3.13
CA TRP A 94 -5.89 -29.86 4.36
C TRP A 94 -6.57 -31.11 4.88
N SER A 95 -6.77 -31.18 6.21
CA SER A 95 -7.45 -32.30 6.87
C SER A 95 -8.85 -31.94 7.36
N GLN A 96 -9.79 -32.82 7.07
CA GLN A 96 -11.17 -32.69 7.50
C GLN A 96 -11.32 -32.70 9.03
N ASP A 97 -10.57 -33.58 9.71
CA ASP A 97 -10.58 -33.65 11.17
C ASP A 97 -10.11 -32.34 11.81
N PHE A 98 -9.07 -31.71 11.23
CA PHE A 98 -8.60 -30.42 11.70
C PHE A 98 -9.65 -29.33 11.46
N ILE A 99 -10.25 -29.27 10.26
CA ILE A 99 -11.28 -28.27 9.95
C ILE A 99 -12.51 -28.42 10.84
N HIS A 100 -12.93 -29.63 11.21
CA HIS A 100 -14.07 -29.82 12.10
C HIS A 100 -13.73 -29.65 13.59
N GLY A 101 -12.55 -30.12 14.03
CA GLY A 101 -12.18 -30.18 15.45
C GLY A 101 -11.48 -28.93 15.99
N ALA A 102 -10.82 -28.13 15.14
CA ALA A 102 -10.05 -26.98 15.60
C ALA A 102 -10.92 -25.76 15.91
N GLY A 103 -10.47 -24.93 16.86
CA GLY A 103 -11.13 -23.68 17.20
C GLY A 103 -11.08 -22.67 16.04
N ARG A 104 -11.92 -21.62 16.13
CA ARG A 104 -12.08 -20.64 15.04
C ARG A 104 -10.76 -19.94 14.70
N ILE A 105 -9.96 -19.56 15.71
CA ILE A 105 -8.68 -18.87 15.48
C ILE A 105 -7.63 -19.82 14.91
N GLU A 106 -7.60 -21.08 15.36
CA GLU A 106 -6.71 -22.11 14.85
C GLU A 106 -6.95 -22.36 13.37
N ARG A 107 -8.22 -22.51 12.96
CA ARG A 107 -8.57 -22.73 11.55
C ARG A 107 -8.20 -21.54 10.68
N ILE A 108 -8.68 -20.34 11.03
CA ILE A 108 -8.45 -19.14 10.21
C ILE A 108 -6.95 -18.82 10.12
N GLY A 109 -6.23 -18.88 11.25
CA GLY A 109 -4.80 -18.57 11.30
C GLY A 109 -3.97 -19.54 10.47
N THR A 110 -4.19 -20.84 10.67
CA THR A 110 -3.45 -21.91 9.97
C THR A 110 -3.71 -21.85 8.46
N ILE A 111 -4.97 -21.75 8.03
CA ILE A 111 -5.31 -21.65 6.60
C ILE A 111 -4.70 -20.38 6.00
N ALA A 112 -4.79 -19.23 6.68
CA ALA A 112 -4.25 -17.97 6.17
C ALA A 112 -2.73 -18.01 5.98
N HIS A 113 -2.00 -18.60 6.93
CA HIS A 113 -0.54 -18.77 6.83
C HIS A 113 -0.16 -19.60 5.61
N GLU A 114 -0.76 -20.79 5.47
CA GLU A 114 -0.44 -21.71 4.37
C GLU A 114 -0.86 -21.14 3.00
N MET A 115 -2.01 -20.43 2.94
CA MET A 115 -2.41 -19.70 1.73
C MET A 115 -1.42 -18.62 1.34
N ALA A 116 -0.80 -17.93 2.29
CA ALA A 116 0.14 -16.85 2.02
C ALA A 116 1.35 -17.32 1.20
N HIS A 117 1.85 -18.52 1.47
CA HIS A 117 2.94 -19.11 0.69
C HIS A 117 2.59 -19.23 -0.79
N HIS A 118 1.35 -19.64 -1.09
CA HIS A 118 0.92 -19.75 -2.48
C HIS A 118 0.64 -18.39 -3.11
N LEU A 119 -0.11 -17.52 -2.43
CA LEU A 119 -0.50 -16.20 -2.94
C LEU A 119 0.72 -15.32 -3.25
N ASN A 120 1.80 -15.42 -2.47
CA ASN A 120 3.04 -14.69 -2.70
C ASN A 120 4.05 -15.43 -3.60
N HIS A 121 3.66 -16.57 -4.17
CA HIS A 121 4.52 -17.41 -4.99
C HIS A 121 5.81 -17.87 -4.30
N HIS A 122 5.76 -18.14 -2.98
CA HIS A 122 6.91 -18.67 -2.22
C HIS A 122 7.40 -19.99 -2.81
N GLN A 123 8.71 -20.24 -2.68
CA GLN A 123 9.37 -21.42 -3.22
C GLN A 123 9.45 -22.57 -2.22
N LEU A 124 9.31 -22.28 -0.92
CA LEU A 124 9.41 -23.24 0.19
C LEU A 124 10.77 -23.95 0.26
N SER A 125 11.79 -23.32 -0.31
CA SER A 125 13.19 -23.77 -0.26
C SER A 125 13.83 -23.46 1.10
N PRO A 126 14.76 -24.30 1.60
CA PRO A 126 15.45 -24.05 2.87
C PRO A 126 16.09 -22.66 2.98
N GLU A 127 16.64 -22.13 1.87
CA GLU A 127 17.36 -20.86 1.83
C GLU A 127 16.43 -19.65 2.03
N ARG A 128 15.19 -19.76 1.54
CA ARG A 128 14.19 -18.67 1.60
C ARG A 128 13.24 -18.79 2.78
N ARG A 129 13.18 -19.97 3.42
CA ARG A 129 12.21 -20.33 4.46
C ARG A 129 12.03 -19.21 5.49
N LYS A 130 13.11 -18.69 6.08
CA LYS A 130 13.01 -17.62 7.10
C LYS A 130 12.27 -16.36 6.63
N VAL A 131 12.49 -15.93 5.38
CA VAL A 131 11.83 -14.74 4.82
C VAL A 131 10.38 -15.08 4.47
N GLU A 132 10.16 -16.23 3.85
CA GLU A 132 8.85 -16.69 3.42
C GLU A 132 7.90 -16.95 4.60
N GLU A 133 8.40 -17.52 5.71
CA GLU A 133 7.63 -17.67 6.96
C GLU A 133 7.26 -16.31 7.57
N ALA A 134 8.16 -15.32 7.52
CA ALA A 134 7.88 -13.99 8.04
C ALA A 134 6.82 -13.25 7.21
N GLU A 135 6.82 -13.45 5.89
CA GLU A 135 5.81 -12.93 4.97
C GLU A 135 4.45 -13.64 5.18
N ALA A 136 4.46 -14.95 5.43
CA ALA A 136 3.27 -15.73 5.75
C ALA A 136 2.66 -15.33 7.10
N ASP A 137 3.47 -15.20 8.15
CA ASP A 137 3.07 -14.68 9.47
C ASP A 137 2.43 -13.30 9.36
N PHE A 138 3.03 -12.43 8.53
CA PHE A 138 2.50 -11.09 8.30
C PHE A 138 1.10 -11.15 7.66
N PHE A 139 0.91 -11.97 6.64
CA PHE A 139 -0.41 -12.14 6.01
C PHE A 139 -1.43 -12.74 6.98
N MET A 140 -1.05 -13.78 7.73
CA MET A 140 -1.89 -14.37 8.77
C MET A 140 -2.34 -13.30 9.78
N GLY A 141 -1.43 -12.48 10.29
CA GLY A 141 -1.76 -11.39 11.21
C GLY A 141 -2.75 -10.39 10.62
N PHE A 142 -2.57 -10.02 9.34
CA PHE A 142 -3.48 -9.13 8.62
C PHE A 142 -4.89 -9.72 8.53
N ILE A 143 -5.03 -11.01 8.19
CA ILE A 143 -6.33 -11.68 8.15
C ILE A 143 -6.95 -11.77 9.55
N LEU A 144 -6.20 -12.16 10.57
CA LEU A 144 -6.70 -12.31 11.95
C LEU A 144 -7.27 -11.00 12.52
N SER A 145 -6.67 -9.84 12.21
CA SER A 145 -7.27 -8.54 12.58
C SER A 145 -8.64 -8.31 11.94
N LYS A 146 -8.83 -8.75 10.70
CA LYS A 146 -10.08 -8.60 9.93
C LYS A 146 -11.14 -9.63 10.30
N SER A 147 -10.76 -10.62 11.10
CA SER A 147 -11.64 -11.67 11.61
C SER A 147 -12.08 -11.44 13.05
N ASN A 148 -11.85 -10.24 13.62
CA ASN A 148 -12.24 -9.82 14.97
C ASN A 148 -11.59 -10.63 16.12
N PHE A 149 -10.33 -11.04 15.99
CA PHE A 149 -9.58 -11.67 17.09
C PHE A 149 -8.73 -10.65 17.84
N SER A 150 -8.71 -10.72 19.17
CA SER A 150 -7.84 -9.87 19.98
C SER A 150 -6.37 -10.31 19.92
N LYS A 151 -5.46 -9.37 20.20
CA LYS A 151 -4.01 -9.65 20.30
C LYS A 151 -3.69 -10.73 21.36
N GLN A 152 -4.52 -10.85 22.40
CA GLN A 152 -4.38 -11.86 23.45
C GLN A 152 -4.76 -13.25 22.96
N GLU A 153 -5.87 -13.37 22.23
CA GLU A 153 -6.27 -14.63 21.59
C GLU A 153 -5.20 -15.10 20.59
N ILE A 154 -4.66 -14.19 19.78
CA ILE A 154 -3.58 -14.52 18.83
C ILE A 154 -2.33 -15.01 19.57
N LYS A 155 -1.96 -14.35 20.68
CA LYS A 155 -0.82 -14.79 21.48
C LYS A 155 -1.03 -16.19 22.06
N ALA A 156 -2.23 -16.49 22.56
CA ALA A 156 -2.59 -17.81 23.08
C ALA A 156 -2.58 -18.87 21.98
N PHE A 157 -3.13 -18.54 20.80
CA PHE A 157 -3.10 -19.39 19.62
C PHE A 157 -1.67 -19.77 19.21
N LEU A 158 -0.78 -18.79 19.07
CA LEU A 158 0.62 -19.05 18.66
C LEU A 158 1.41 -19.84 19.71
N ALA A 159 1.02 -19.77 20.98
CA ALA A 159 1.60 -20.60 22.03
C ALA A 159 1.07 -22.05 21.99
N LYS A 160 -0.23 -22.21 21.69
CA LYS A 160 -0.90 -23.52 21.57
C LYS A 160 -0.49 -24.28 20.30
N MET A 161 -0.29 -23.57 19.19
CA MET A 161 0.09 -24.11 17.89
C MET A 161 1.39 -23.43 17.39
N PRO A 162 2.55 -23.82 17.94
CA PRO A 162 3.84 -23.32 17.46
C PRO A 162 4.07 -23.72 16.00
N LEU A 163 4.84 -22.90 15.27
CA LEU A 163 5.20 -23.24 13.88
C LEU A 163 6.06 -24.52 13.89
N SER A 164 6.02 -25.34 12.84
CA SER A 164 6.93 -26.47 12.73
C SER A 164 8.40 -26.04 12.95
N GLY A 165 9.09 -26.70 13.88
CA GLY A 165 10.45 -26.35 14.32
C GLY A 165 10.55 -25.35 15.48
N ASP A 166 9.48 -24.65 15.85
CA ASP A 166 9.45 -23.79 17.04
C ASP A 166 9.29 -24.62 18.33
N ARG A 167 9.92 -24.16 19.42
CA ARG A 167 9.72 -24.71 20.78
C ARG A 167 8.77 -23.80 21.56
N GLY A 168 7.47 -24.04 21.40
CA GLY A 168 6.43 -23.24 22.04
C GLY A 168 6.36 -21.81 21.49
N PHE A 169 6.05 -20.83 22.34
CA PHE A 169 5.84 -19.44 21.89
C PHE A 169 7.12 -18.80 21.33
N ASN A 170 7.08 -18.41 20.06
CA ASN A 170 8.16 -17.69 19.39
C ASN A 170 7.87 -16.17 19.31
N ALA A 171 8.68 -15.37 20.00
CA ALA A 171 8.52 -13.91 20.04
C ALA A 171 8.81 -13.21 18.71
N ALA A 172 9.72 -13.73 17.89
CA ALA A 172 10.03 -13.17 16.58
C ALA A 172 8.86 -13.38 15.61
N ARG A 173 8.26 -14.58 15.66
CA ARG A 173 7.03 -14.93 14.95
C ARG A 173 5.89 -14.00 15.34
N TYR A 174 5.64 -13.86 16.65
CA TYR A 174 4.61 -12.94 17.17
C TYR A 174 4.80 -11.50 16.67
N LYS A 175 6.05 -11.01 16.58
CA LYS A 175 6.34 -9.68 16.04
C LYS A 175 5.93 -9.54 14.57
N ASN A 176 6.15 -10.55 13.74
CA ASN A 176 5.73 -10.53 12.33
C ASN A 176 4.20 -10.53 12.20
N VAL A 177 3.53 -11.39 12.96
CA VAL A 177 2.06 -11.44 13.03
C VAL A 177 1.48 -10.09 13.48
N MET A 178 2.07 -9.46 14.50
CA MET A 178 1.59 -8.16 14.98
C MET A 178 1.79 -7.02 13.98
N LYS A 179 2.84 -7.04 13.15
CA LYS A 179 2.98 -6.08 12.04
C LYS A 179 1.84 -6.21 11.02
N GLY A 180 1.50 -7.45 10.66
CA GLY A 180 0.37 -7.74 9.79
C GLY A 180 -0.96 -7.28 10.38
N TYR A 181 -1.18 -7.63 11.64
CA TYR A 181 -2.37 -7.27 12.41
C TYR A 181 -2.59 -5.76 12.46
N GLN A 182 -1.55 -4.97 12.77
CA GLN A 182 -1.61 -3.50 12.77
C GLN A 182 -2.01 -2.95 11.39
N LYS A 183 -1.47 -3.52 10.30
CA LYS A 183 -1.84 -3.11 8.94
C LYS A 183 -3.29 -3.47 8.60
N GLY A 184 -3.80 -4.59 9.09
CA GLY A 184 -5.18 -5.00 8.88
C GLY A 184 -6.16 -4.18 9.73
N GLU A 185 -5.82 -3.83 10.97
CA GLU A 185 -6.58 -2.86 11.78
C GLU A 185 -6.68 -1.50 11.08
N ALA A 186 -5.56 -0.98 10.57
CA ALA A 186 -5.56 0.25 9.78
C ALA A 186 -6.43 0.12 8.53
N SER A 187 -6.36 -1.02 7.82
CA SER A 187 -7.22 -1.31 6.67
C SER A 187 -8.70 -1.42 7.03
N LEU A 188 -9.04 -1.93 8.21
CA LEU A 188 -10.42 -2.03 8.68
C LEU A 188 -10.96 -0.68 9.07
N MET A 189 -10.21 0.10 9.85
CA MET A 189 -10.56 1.47 10.19
C MET A 189 -10.85 2.27 8.91
N LEU A 190 -10.01 2.13 7.89
CA LEU A 190 -10.22 2.69 6.55
C LEU A 190 -11.47 2.16 5.85
N SER A 191 -11.78 0.86 6.00
CA SER A 191 -12.97 0.25 5.42
C SER A 191 -14.25 0.64 6.14
N THR A 192 -14.27 0.75 7.48
CA THR A 192 -15.43 1.15 8.29
C THR A 192 -15.76 2.62 8.07
N LEU A 193 -14.74 3.47 7.88
CA LEU A 193 -14.88 4.85 7.38
C LEU A 193 -15.37 4.91 5.91
N ALA A 194 -15.38 3.79 5.20
CA ALA A 194 -15.81 3.65 3.81
C ALA A 194 -17.23 3.06 3.64
N TRP A 195 -18.01 2.86 4.72
CA TRP A 195 -19.43 2.46 4.62
C TRP A 195 -20.40 3.64 4.57
N GLU A 196 -19.92 4.88 4.57
CA GLU A 196 -20.75 6.07 4.30
C GLU A 196 -20.39 6.67 2.94
N ASP A 197 -21.43 6.78 2.11
CA ASP A 197 -21.44 6.94 0.66
C ASP A 197 -20.57 8.09 0.10
N ALA A 198 -19.97 7.88 -1.08
CA ALA A 198 -19.01 8.75 -1.80
C ALA A 198 -17.67 9.10 -1.09
N GLY A 199 -17.63 9.14 0.25
CA GLY A 199 -16.42 9.39 1.03
C GLY A 199 -15.37 8.28 0.91
N ALA A 200 -15.85 7.04 0.78
CA ALA A 200 -15.06 5.81 0.60
C ALA A 200 -14.13 5.82 -0.61
N ALA A 201 -14.69 6.12 -1.79
CA ALA A 201 -13.92 6.15 -3.03
C ALA A 201 -12.93 7.32 -3.03
N SER A 202 -13.36 8.48 -2.51
CA SER A 202 -12.50 9.64 -2.31
C SER A 202 -11.32 9.31 -1.39
N MET A 203 -11.58 8.64 -0.26
CA MET A 203 -10.55 8.18 0.68
C MET A 203 -9.60 7.16 0.04
N LYS A 204 -10.13 6.15 -0.65
CA LYS A 204 -9.32 5.15 -1.36
C LYS A 204 -8.40 5.80 -2.40
N ASN A 205 -8.91 6.76 -3.16
CA ASN A 205 -8.12 7.49 -4.16
C ASN A 205 -7.04 8.37 -3.49
N PHE A 206 -7.38 9.04 -2.40
CA PHE A 206 -6.43 9.85 -1.63
C PHE A 206 -5.28 9.01 -1.05
N LEU A 207 -5.57 7.83 -0.54
CA LEU A 207 -4.54 6.91 0.00
C LEU A 207 -3.67 6.28 -1.09
N LYS A 208 -4.21 6.12 -2.31
CA LYS A 208 -3.41 5.73 -3.49
C LYS A 208 -2.51 6.88 -3.97
N ALA A 209 -2.98 8.11 -3.85
CA ALA A 209 -2.24 9.33 -4.17
C ALA A 209 -1.23 9.67 -3.06
N GLN A 210 -0.26 8.78 -2.82
CA GLN A 210 0.71 8.92 -1.73
C GLN A 210 1.86 9.84 -2.12
N PHE A 211 2.12 10.86 -1.31
CA PHE A 211 3.35 11.65 -1.43
C PHE A 211 4.54 10.83 -0.90
N PRO A 212 5.70 10.80 -1.58
CA PRO A 212 6.87 10.09 -1.10
C PRO A 212 7.28 10.57 0.30
N PHE A 213 7.20 9.69 1.29
CA PHE A 213 7.44 10.01 2.70
C PHE A 213 8.38 8.98 3.34
N PRO A 214 9.48 9.40 3.99
CA PRO A 214 9.90 10.79 4.22
C PRO A 214 10.25 11.56 2.93
N PRO A 215 10.16 12.90 2.90
CA PRO A 215 10.30 13.67 1.66
C PRO A 215 11.67 13.46 0.99
N PRO A 216 11.75 13.30 -0.35
CA PRO A 216 13.01 13.14 -1.07
C PRO A 216 14.02 14.27 -0.78
N GLN A 217 15.32 13.97 -0.71
CA GLN A 217 16.36 14.98 -0.43
C GLN A 217 16.47 16.07 -1.51
N CYS A 218 17.32 17.07 -1.22
CA CYS A 218 17.56 18.25 -2.06
C CYS A 218 16.33 19.17 -2.16
N HIS A 219 15.59 19.29 -1.06
CA HIS A 219 14.66 20.38 -0.80
C HIS A 219 15.22 21.30 0.30
N THR A 220 14.76 22.54 0.34
CA THR A 220 14.82 23.39 1.53
C THR A 220 13.46 23.38 2.21
N SER A 221 13.42 23.49 3.54
CA SER A 221 12.19 23.47 4.33
C SER A 221 12.09 24.68 5.27
N TYR A 222 10.86 25.11 5.51
CA TYR A 222 10.52 26.12 6.50
C TYR A 222 9.27 25.66 7.25
N GLU A 223 9.36 25.52 8.57
CA GLU A 223 8.20 25.23 9.40
C GLU A 223 7.39 26.51 9.59
N ILE A 224 6.16 26.51 9.08
CA ILE A 224 5.25 27.64 9.23
C ILE A 224 4.72 27.62 10.67
N PRO A 225 4.90 28.69 11.45
CA PRO A 225 4.45 28.71 12.84
C PRO A 225 2.94 28.44 12.98
N ASN A 226 2.57 27.58 13.92
CA ASN A 226 1.15 27.28 14.22
C ASN A 226 0.33 28.52 14.61
N THR A 227 0.99 29.63 14.98
CA THR A 227 0.32 30.92 15.18
C THR A 227 -0.44 31.42 13.96
N TYR A 228 -0.05 30.99 12.75
CA TYR A 228 -0.71 31.33 11.49
C TYR A 228 -2.05 30.60 11.35
N PHE A 229 -2.28 29.54 12.12
CA PHE A 229 -3.44 28.65 12.01
C PHE A 229 -4.29 28.62 13.29
N ARG A 230 -4.16 29.61 14.18
CA ARG A 230 -4.89 29.66 15.47
C ARG A 230 -6.41 29.56 15.35
N THR A 231 -6.97 30.04 14.24
CA THR A 231 -8.42 30.00 13.96
C THR A 231 -8.84 28.70 13.27
N CYS A 232 -7.90 27.83 12.89
CA CYS A 232 -8.16 26.57 12.23
C CYS A 232 -8.27 25.46 13.27
N HIS A 233 -9.48 24.97 13.51
CA HIS A 233 -9.72 23.89 14.49
C HIS A 233 -9.61 22.49 13.88
N THR A 234 -9.60 22.37 12.55
CA THR A 234 -9.54 21.10 11.82
C THR A 234 -8.48 21.14 10.73
N LEU A 235 -8.03 19.98 10.29
CA LEU A 235 -7.14 19.83 9.13
C LEU A 235 -7.75 20.41 7.86
N GLY A 236 -9.08 20.32 7.70
CA GLY A 236 -9.81 20.95 6.60
C GLY A 236 -9.68 22.47 6.59
N ALA A 237 -9.76 23.12 7.76
CA ALA A 237 -9.58 24.57 7.87
C ALA A 237 -8.15 25.01 7.56
N VAL A 238 -7.15 24.20 7.92
CA VAL A 238 -5.75 24.43 7.53
C VAL A 238 -5.58 24.31 6.01
N ALA A 239 -6.12 23.23 5.44
CA ALA A 239 -6.11 22.99 4.00
C ALA A 239 -6.74 24.15 3.21
N GLU A 240 -7.92 24.61 3.64
CA GLU A 240 -8.65 25.72 3.03
C GLU A 240 -7.86 27.03 3.07
N LYS A 241 -7.20 27.33 4.21
CA LYS A 241 -6.38 28.54 4.36
C LYS A 241 -5.18 28.53 3.39
N ILE A 242 -4.52 27.38 3.24
CA ILE A 242 -3.41 27.20 2.30
C ILE A 242 -3.90 27.27 0.86
N SER A 243 -4.96 26.52 0.51
CA SER A 243 -5.50 26.48 -0.85
C SER A 243 -5.99 27.84 -1.32
N THR A 244 -6.69 28.60 -0.48
CA THR A 244 -7.16 29.95 -0.79
C THR A 244 -5.99 30.88 -1.15
N SER A 245 -4.88 30.77 -0.41
CA SER A 245 -3.68 31.56 -0.68
C SER A 245 -2.99 31.16 -2.00
N LEU A 246 -2.99 29.87 -2.32
CA LEU A 246 -2.49 29.35 -3.59
C LEU A 246 -3.36 29.80 -4.77
N GLU A 247 -4.68 29.75 -4.64
CA GLU A 247 -5.66 30.18 -5.65
C GLU A 247 -5.54 31.66 -5.97
N GLN A 248 -5.40 32.52 -4.95
CA GLN A 248 -5.16 33.95 -5.14
C GLN A 248 -3.86 34.26 -5.89
N LYS A 249 -2.87 33.35 -5.81
CA LYS A 249 -1.63 33.41 -6.59
C LYS A 249 -1.64 32.51 -7.83
N GLN A 250 -2.81 31.96 -8.16
CA GLN A 250 -3.06 31.12 -9.32
C GLN A 250 -2.15 29.89 -9.40
N TYR A 251 -1.70 29.33 -8.28
CA TYR A 251 -0.98 28.06 -8.27
C TYR A 251 -1.96 26.90 -8.41
N PRO A 252 -1.93 26.11 -9.48
CA PRO A 252 -2.66 24.85 -9.50
C PRO A 252 -2.04 23.89 -8.48
N PHE A 253 -2.87 23.14 -7.77
CA PHE A 253 -2.41 22.22 -6.75
C PHE A 253 -3.28 20.95 -6.68
N ARG A 254 -2.75 19.94 -6.00
CA ARG A 254 -3.48 18.72 -5.63
C ARG A 254 -3.12 18.28 -4.22
N TYR A 255 -4.00 17.48 -3.63
CA TYR A 255 -3.80 16.83 -2.34
C TYR A 255 -3.21 15.44 -2.52
N MET A 256 -2.32 15.06 -1.62
CA MET A 256 -1.72 13.73 -1.54
C MET A 256 -1.71 13.26 -0.09
N SER A 257 -1.73 11.95 0.13
CA SER A 257 -1.64 11.37 1.47
C SER A 257 -0.20 11.34 1.97
N VAL A 258 -0.04 11.67 3.26
CA VAL A 258 1.15 11.39 4.07
C VAL A 258 0.69 10.69 5.35
N PRO A 259 1.58 10.04 6.12
CA PRO A 259 1.20 9.51 7.41
C PRO A 259 0.58 10.59 8.31
N ASN A 260 -0.54 10.26 8.96
CA ASN A 260 -1.26 11.13 9.89
C ASN A 260 -1.49 12.56 9.36
N GLY A 261 -1.87 12.70 8.08
CA GLY A 261 -2.17 14.01 7.53
C GLY A 261 -2.23 14.04 6.01
N PHE A 262 -1.87 15.20 5.44
CA PHE A 262 -1.92 15.41 3.99
C PHE A 262 -0.77 16.29 3.50
N ALA A 263 -0.49 16.21 2.21
CA ALA A 263 0.38 17.13 1.50
C ALA A 263 -0.40 17.89 0.42
N ILE A 264 -0.05 19.17 0.19
CA ILE A 264 -0.50 19.96 -0.95
C ILE A 264 0.70 20.17 -1.86
N VAL A 265 0.65 19.63 -3.08
CA VAL A 265 1.70 19.78 -4.10
C VAL A 265 1.25 20.79 -5.15
N THR A 266 2.10 21.76 -5.47
CA THR A 266 1.80 22.74 -6.53
C THR A 266 2.30 22.29 -7.88
N GLN A 267 1.76 22.88 -8.94
CA GLN A 267 2.40 22.84 -10.25
C GLN A 267 3.80 23.45 -10.15
N MET A 268 4.73 22.88 -10.93
CA MET A 268 6.05 23.44 -11.12
C MET A 268 5.94 24.77 -11.86
N GLU A 269 6.62 25.79 -11.36
CA GLU A 269 6.68 27.11 -11.98
C GLU A 269 8.10 27.49 -12.35
N GLN A 270 8.23 28.28 -13.41
CA GLN A 270 9.41 29.07 -13.69
C GLN A 270 9.42 30.35 -12.85
N TYR A 271 10.60 30.70 -12.36
CA TYR A 271 10.82 31.90 -11.57
C TYR A 271 12.05 32.67 -12.05
N HIS A 272 12.07 33.98 -11.82
CA HIS A 272 13.20 34.83 -12.20
C HIS A 272 14.45 34.47 -11.39
N SER A 273 15.64 34.78 -11.90
CA SER A 273 16.91 34.52 -11.20
C SER A 273 17.04 35.24 -9.85
N ASP A 274 16.17 36.21 -9.57
CA ASP A 274 16.05 36.94 -8.31
C ASP A 274 15.03 36.31 -7.33
N GLY A 275 14.43 35.17 -7.70
CA GLY A 275 13.48 34.43 -6.88
C GLY A 275 12.01 34.86 -7.04
N ARG A 276 11.71 35.94 -7.78
CA ARG A 276 10.32 36.43 -7.95
C ARG A 276 9.52 35.59 -8.96
N ILE A 277 8.20 35.59 -8.78
CA ILE A 277 7.28 34.96 -9.74
C ILE A 277 7.41 35.62 -11.12
N MET A 278 7.30 34.81 -12.18
CA MET A 278 7.24 35.34 -13.54
C MET A 278 5.83 35.84 -13.87
N SER A 279 5.73 37.12 -14.22
CA SER A 279 4.46 37.78 -14.55
C SER A 279 4.06 37.48 -16.00
N GLY A 280 2.86 36.95 -16.22
CA GLY A 280 2.35 36.53 -17.54
C GLY A 280 2.01 35.04 -17.56
N SER A 281 0.72 34.72 -17.44
CA SER A 281 0.23 33.38 -17.11
C SER A 281 0.63 32.25 -18.08
N ALA A 282 0.96 32.56 -19.33
CA ALA A 282 1.32 31.55 -20.32
C ALA A 282 2.73 30.95 -20.11
N TYR A 283 3.69 31.72 -19.60
CA TYR A 283 5.10 31.32 -19.57
C TYR A 283 5.56 30.75 -18.23
N ARG A 284 4.90 31.17 -17.14
CA ARG A 284 5.19 30.73 -15.77
C ARG A 284 5.11 29.22 -15.59
N TRP A 285 4.21 28.56 -16.31
CA TRP A 285 3.92 27.13 -16.17
C TRP A 285 4.56 26.25 -17.25
N LEU A 286 5.35 26.84 -18.14
CA LEU A 286 6.09 26.09 -19.15
C LEU A 286 7.31 25.43 -18.51
N ASP A 287 7.76 24.36 -19.14
CA ASP A 287 8.96 23.64 -18.73
C ASP A 287 10.24 24.17 -19.42
N TYR A 288 10.11 25.23 -20.23
CA TYR A 288 11.19 25.87 -20.99
C TYR A 288 11.08 27.40 -20.92
N PRO A 289 12.20 28.14 -20.88
CA PRO A 289 12.23 29.59 -20.70
C PRO A 289 11.45 30.35 -21.79
N PRO A 290 10.70 31.40 -21.43
CA PRO A 290 10.01 32.23 -22.41
C PRO A 290 10.99 32.90 -23.37
N GLN A 291 10.60 32.93 -24.65
CA GLN A 291 11.28 33.73 -25.65
C GLN A 291 10.65 35.13 -25.69
N GLU A 292 11.46 36.17 -25.56
CA GLU A 292 11.00 37.54 -25.72
C GLU A 292 10.79 37.84 -27.22
N SER A 293 9.55 38.17 -27.58
CA SER A 293 9.06 38.67 -28.88
C SER A 293 8.85 37.66 -30.02
N PHE A 294 7.59 37.63 -30.49
CA PHE A 294 7.14 36.95 -31.70
C PHE A 294 7.45 37.86 -32.90
N ALA A 295 8.69 37.86 -33.36
CA ALA A 295 9.08 38.36 -34.67
C ALA A 295 10.05 37.35 -35.26
N LEU A 296 9.73 36.80 -36.45
CA LEU A 296 10.55 35.87 -37.22
C LEU A 296 11.91 36.50 -37.58
N THR A 297 12.81 36.55 -36.60
CA THR A 297 14.12 37.19 -36.67
C THR A 297 15.19 36.20 -36.19
N TRP A 298 16.44 36.48 -36.55
CA TRP A 298 17.64 35.70 -36.22
C TRP A 298 17.76 35.28 -34.73
N GLU A 299 17.09 35.98 -33.82
CA GLU A 299 17.01 35.66 -32.39
C GLU A 299 16.16 34.42 -32.05
N TYR A 300 15.12 34.09 -32.85
CA TYR A 300 14.38 32.83 -32.75
C TYR A 300 15.22 31.62 -33.16
N PHE A 301 16.10 31.80 -34.15
CA PHE A 301 17.01 30.73 -34.57
C PHE A 301 18.12 30.51 -33.54
N LYS A 302 18.61 31.58 -32.90
CA LYS A 302 19.54 31.47 -31.76
C LYS A 302 18.93 30.84 -30.54
N SER A 303 17.65 31.08 -30.21
CA SER A 303 17.00 30.48 -29.03
C SER A 303 16.71 28.98 -29.17
N LEU A 304 16.67 28.45 -30.39
CA LEU A 304 16.66 27.01 -30.70
C LEU A 304 18.05 26.36 -30.56
N ILE A 305 19.12 27.15 -30.67
CA ILE A 305 20.53 26.70 -30.62
C ILE A 305 21.19 27.00 -29.26
N TYR A 306 20.71 28.02 -28.54
CA TYR A 306 21.20 28.52 -27.25
C TYR A 306 20.02 28.89 -26.33
N PRO A 307 19.58 28.01 -25.43
CA PRO A 307 18.59 28.33 -24.41
C PRO A 307 19.18 29.27 -23.37
N LYS A 308 18.38 30.23 -22.89
CA LYS A 308 18.69 30.95 -21.66
C LYS A 308 18.52 30.00 -20.47
N LYS A 309 19.43 30.05 -19.49
CA LYS A 309 19.30 29.31 -18.22
C LYS A 309 17.90 29.52 -17.59
N GLY A 310 17.19 28.43 -17.33
CA GLY A 310 15.85 28.44 -16.74
C GLY A 310 15.86 27.91 -15.30
N HIS A 311 15.09 28.55 -14.43
CA HIS A 311 14.94 28.14 -13.02
C HIS A 311 13.50 27.70 -12.75
N LEU A 312 13.35 26.48 -12.26
CA LEU A 312 12.09 25.85 -11.96
C LEU A 312 11.99 25.58 -10.46
N ARG A 313 10.81 25.72 -9.89
CA ARG A 313 10.53 25.30 -8.52
C ARG A 313 9.12 24.76 -8.38
N LEU A 314 8.90 23.95 -7.36
CA LEU A 314 7.57 23.55 -6.92
C LEU A 314 7.52 23.62 -5.39
N PHE A 315 6.32 23.78 -4.87
CA PHE A 315 6.08 23.86 -3.44
C PHE A 315 5.29 22.64 -2.96
N VAL A 316 5.67 22.16 -1.77
CA VAL A 316 4.92 21.14 -1.06
C VAL A 316 4.64 21.63 0.35
N PHE A 317 3.36 21.71 0.71
CA PHE A 317 2.96 21.92 2.11
C PHE A 317 2.67 20.55 2.70
N ILE A 318 3.32 20.19 3.81
CA ILE A 318 3.06 18.95 4.54
C ILE A 318 2.43 19.32 5.87
N VAL A 319 1.23 18.78 6.13
CA VAL A 319 0.53 18.92 7.41
C VAL A 319 0.44 17.53 8.03
N THR A 320 1.18 17.29 9.11
CA THR A 320 1.26 15.97 9.77
C THR A 320 1.66 16.10 11.22
N SER A 321 1.23 15.14 12.04
CA SER A 321 1.70 14.95 13.41
C SER A 321 2.90 13.99 13.52
N GLN A 322 3.36 13.43 12.40
CA GLN A 322 4.52 12.55 12.38
C GLN A 322 5.80 13.32 12.09
N ASN A 323 6.78 13.20 12.99
CA ASN A 323 8.14 13.68 12.74
C ASN A 323 8.77 12.98 11.53
N PHE A 324 9.45 13.75 10.68
CA PHE A 324 10.16 13.20 9.53
C PHE A 324 11.52 13.85 9.32
N SER A 325 12.38 13.13 8.61
CA SER A 325 13.66 13.62 8.06
C SER A 325 13.62 13.52 6.54
N SER A 326 14.66 13.91 5.83
CA SER A 326 14.71 13.73 4.37
C SER A 326 15.18 12.32 3.99
N ASP A 327 14.57 11.72 2.97
CA ASP A 327 15.06 10.47 2.38
C ASP A 327 16.38 10.72 1.62
N LYS A 328 17.29 9.72 1.56
CA LYS A 328 18.54 9.78 0.81
C LYS A 328 18.34 9.77 -0.71
N LYS A 329 17.13 9.57 -1.22
CA LYS A 329 16.84 9.55 -2.65
C LYS A 329 16.55 10.96 -3.19
N ARG A 330 17.21 11.35 -4.28
CA ARG A 330 16.88 12.57 -5.05
C ARG A 330 15.67 12.31 -5.95
N VAL A 331 14.95 13.37 -6.29
CA VAL A 331 13.79 13.29 -7.19
C VAL A 331 14.15 13.90 -8.55
N SER A 332 13.75 13.24 -9.64
CA SER A 332 13.86 13.82 -10.98
C SER A 332 12.79 14.89 -11.20
N LYS A 333 12.97 15.75 -12.20
CA LYS A 333 11.95 16.72 -12.58
C LYS A 333 10.63 16.02 -12.95
N ASP A 334 10.69 14.96 -13.74
CA ASP A 334 9.51 14.26 -14.24
C ASP A 334 8.76 13.54 -13.10
N ASP A 335 9.50 12.90 -12.18
CA ASP A 335 8.91 12.30 -10.98
C ASP A 335 8.21 13.37 -10.13
N ALA A 336 8.85 14.52 -9.91
CA ALA A 336 8.29 15.60 -9.11
C ALA A 336 7.07 16.27 -9.77
N ALA A 337 7.10 16.46 -11.10
CA ALA A 337 5.98 16.94 -11.87
C ALA A 337 4.80 15.95 -11.86
N SER A 338 5.08 14.64 -11.81
CA SER A 338 4.05 13.60 -11.78
C SER A 338 3.16 13.66 -10.53
N TRP A 339 3.67 14.21 -9.41
CA TRP A 339 2.90 14.37 -8.16
C TRP A 339 1.60 15.14 -8.37
N LEU A 340 1.62 16.18 -9.19
CA LEU A 340 0.42 16.95 -9.51
C LEU A 340 -0.62 16.12 -10.29
N SER A 341 -0.19 15.22 -11.17
CA SER A 341 -1.11 14.36 -11.92
C SER A 341 -1.69 13.21 -11.09
N GLN A 342 -0.95 12.77 -10.06
CA GLN A 342 -1.34 11.66 -9.18
C GLN A 342 -2.22 12.11 -8.01
N GLY A 343 -2.10 13.37 -7.60
CA GLY A 343 -2.85 13.93 -6.48
C GLY A 343 -4.36 14.07 -6.76
N VAL A 344 -5.15 14.01 -5.70
CA VAL A 344 -6.61 14.22 -5.76
C VAL A 344 -6.98 15.70 -5.69
N ASN A 345 -8.14 16.07 -6.22
CA ASN A 345 -8.57 17.47 -6.32
C ASN A 345 -9.20 18.04 -5.04
N ARG A 346 -9.54 17.20 -4.05
CA ARG A 346 -10.15 17.62 -2.79
C ARG A 346 -9.66 16.75 -1.64
N LEU A 347 -9.52 17.34 -0.46
CA LEU A 347 -9.24 16.59 0.77
C LEU A 347 -10.50 15.77 1.15
N PRO A 348 -10.38 14.45 1.39
CA PRO A 348 -11.52 13.64 1.83
C PRO A 348 -12.06 14.13 3.17
N LYS A 349 -13.40 14.08 3.35
CA LYS A 349 -14.07 14.51 4.58
C LYS A 349 -13.48 13.92 5.87
N PRO A 350 -13.16 12.60 5.95
CA PRO A 350 -12.62 12.06 7.19
C PRO A 350 -11.28 12.69 7.59
N ILE A 351 -10.39 12.99 6.63
CA ILE A 351 -9.14 13.71 6.92
C ILE A 351 -9.43 15.17 7.26
N ALA A 352 -10.32 15.82 6.51
CA ALA A 352 -10.66 17.23 6.71
C ALA A 352 -11.32 17.49 8.08
N SER A 353 -12.01 16.51 8.64
CA SER A 353 -12.68 16.58 9.95
C SER A 353 -11.77 16.29 11.14
N GLU A 354 -10.55 15.79 10.92
CA GLU A 354 -9.58 15.57 12.01
C GLU A 354 -9.22 16.89 12.71
N PRO A 355 -9.08 16.88 14.05
CA PRO A 355 -8.73 18.07 14.81
C PRO A 355 -7.28 18.50 14.49
N PHE A 356 -7.09 19.80 14.29
CA PHE A 356 -5.76 20.40 14.21
C PHE A 356 -5.37 20.93 15.60
N ASN A 357 -4.27 20.42 16.14
CA ASN A 357 -3.78 20.73 17.49
C ASN A 357 -2.26 20.93 17.48
N GLU A 358 -1.66 21.06 18.66
CA GLU A 358 -0.22 21.31 18.83
C GLU A 358 0.69 20.16 18.37
N ASP A 359 0.15 18.94 18.21
CA ASP A 359 0.91 17.80 17.71
C ASP A 359 1.18 17.89 16.21
N TYR A 360 0.41 18.71 15.48
CA TYR A 360 0.59 18.90 14.04
C TYR A 360 1.58 20.03 13.74
N SER A 361 2.42 19.77 12.75
CA SER A 361 3.31 20.77 12.14
C SER A 361 2.84 21.09 10.71
N VAL A 362 3.13 22.31 10.25
CA VAL A 362 2.91 22.72 8.87
C VAL A 362 4.26 23.06 8.24
N SER A 363 4.78 22.15 7.43
CA SER A 363 6.08 22.32 6.77
C SER A 363 5.92 22.79 5.33
N PHE A 364 6.63 23.85 4.95
CA PHE A 364 6.73 24.35 3.58
C PHE A 364 8.06 23.90 2.97
N LEU A 365 7.99 22.99 2.00
CA LEU A 365 9.14 22.46 1.27
C LEU A 365 9.21 23.09 -0.10
N THR A 366 10.43 23.41 -0.55
CA THR A 366 10.69 23.86 -1.92
C THR A 366 11.70 22.94 -2.59
N TYR A 367 11.34 22.43 -3.77
CA TYR A 367 12.27 21.73 -4.67
C TYR A 367 12.62 22.66 -5.82
N GLU A 368 13.91 22.73 -6.14
CA GLU A 368 14.43 23.55 -7.23
C GLU A 368 15.08 22.70 -8.30
N PHE A 369 14.89 23.11 -9.55
CA PHE A 369 15.51 22.51 -10.71
C PHE A 369 16.09 23.59 -11.61
N GLU A 370 17.21 23.27 -12.24
CA GLU A 370 17.87 24.12 -13.22
C GLU A 370 17.82 23.45 -14.58
N VAL A 371 17.48 24.23 -15.61
CA VAL A 371 17.62 23.86 -17.01
C VAL A 371 18.90 24.50 -17.53
N PRO A 372 20.03 23.78 -17.61
CA PRO A 372 21.32 24.33 -18.03
C PRO A 372 21.33 24.61 -19.53
N GLU A 373 22.05 25.66 -19.92
CA GLU A 373 22.18 26.11 -21.32
C GLU A 373 22.89 25.07 -22.22
N SER A 374 23.67 24.17 -21.64
CA SER A 374 24.62 23.32 -22.36
C SER A 374 24.03 22.02 -22.91
N ASN A 375 23.06 21.40 -22.23
CA ASN A 375 22.54 20.09 -22.63
C ASN A 375 21.05 19.89 -22.38
N HIS A 376 20.35 20.91 -21.86
CA HIS A 376 18.91 20.88 -21.60
C HIS A 376 18.43 19.77 -20.64
N LEU A 377 19.35 19.03 -20.03
CA LEU A 377 19.01 17.99 -19.06
C LEU A 377 18.74 18.68 -17.73
N VAL A 378 17.47 18.73 -17.36
CA VAL A 378 17.03 19.35 -16.11
C VAL A 378 17.69 18.62 -14.93
N ARG A 379 18.33 19.38 -14.06
CA ARG A 379 18.99 18.85 -12.86
C ARG A 379 18.40 19.48 -11.62
N GLN A 380 18.19 18.68 -10.59
CA GLN A 380 17.81 19.20 -9.28
C GLN A 380 18.96 20.06 -8.72
N THR A 381 18.65 21.26 -8.28
CA THR A 381 19.62 22.20 -7.71
C THR A 381 19.89 21.82 -6.26
N CYS A 382 21.15 21.52 -5.93
CA CYS A 382 21.51 21.04 -4.60
C CYS A 382 22.91 21.54 -4.19
N PRO A 383 23.06 22.38 -3.14
CA PRO A 383 21.98 22.95 -2.31
C PRO A 383 21.08 23.91 -3.10
N CYS A 384 19.84 24.12 -2.63
CA CYS A 384 18.92 25.10 -3.19
C CYS A 384 19.54 26.51 -3.15
N ARG A 385 19.23 27.32 -4.17
CA ARG A 385 19.70 28.70 -4.35
C ARG A 385 19.14 29.62 -3.27
N TYR A 386 17.86 29.45 -2.92
CA TYR A 386 17.19 30.21 -1.87
C TYR A 386 16.71 29.27 -0.77
N GLN A 387 16.55 29.82 0.43
CA GLN A 387 15.90 29.09 1.53
C GLN A 387 14.39 29.07 1.33
N ALA A 388 13.70 28.06 1.88
CA ALA A 388 12.26 27.90 1.75
C ALA A 388 11.48 29.15 2.21
N VAL A 389 11.93 29.80 3.29
CA VAL A 389 11.30 31.04 3.78
C VAL A 389 11.42 32.20 2.79
N GLU A 390 12.49 32.27 2.00
CA GLU A 390 12.69 33.29 0.97
C GLU A 390 11.77 33.02 -0.21
N HIS A 391 11.68 31.78 -0.68
CA HIS A 391 10.69 31.36 -1.68
C HIS A 391 9.26 31.67 -1.22
N PHE A 392 8.95 31.42 0.05
CA PHE A 392 7.63 31.69 0.61
C PHE A 392 7.29 33.19 0.59
N ARG A 393 8.27 34.06 0.82
CA ARG A 393 8.11 35.52 0.70
C ARG A 393 8.03 36.00 -0.75
N LEU A 394 8.94 35.52 -1.62
CA LEU A 394 9.06 35.96 -3.01
C LEU A 394 7.94 35.42 -3.92
N SER A 395 7.32 34.30 -3.56
CA SER A 395 6.06 33.82 -4.16
C SER A 395 4.86 34.70 -3.79
N GLY A 396 5.00 35.53 -2.75
CA GLY A 396 3.92 36.32 -2.16
C GLY A 396 2.94 35.52 -1.31
N LEU A 397 3.14 34.20 -1.13
CA LEU A 397 2.28 33.34 -0.31
C LEU A 397 2.39 33.70 1.18
N TYR A 398 3.58 34.10 1.64
CA TYR A 398 3.79 34.57 3.02
C TYR A 398 2.80 35.65 3.45
N LYS A 399 2.51 36.62 2.56
CA LYS A 399 1.60 37.73 2.88
C LYS A 399 0.15 37.27 3.00
N LEU A 400 -0.27 36.28 2.23
CA LEU A 400 -1.65 35.78 2.21
C LEU A 400 -1.91 34.79 3.33
N LEU A 401 -0.94 33.91 3.61
CA LEU A 401 -1.02 32.95 4.70
C LEU A 401 -0.80 33.61 6.07
N GLY A 402 0.10 34.58 6.13
CA GLY A 402 0.54 35.26 7.36
C GLY A 402 -0.18 36.56 7.69
N SER A 403 -1.07 37.07 6.83
CA SER A 403 -1.96 38.16 7.21
C SER A 403 -2.95 37.64 8.26
N PHE A 404 -2.75 38.08 9.51
CA PHE A 404 -3.80 38.05 10.52
C PHE A 404 -4.97 38.92 10.02
N PRO A 405 -6.23 38.45 10.10
CA PRO A 405 -7.34 39.40 10.10
C PRO A 405 -7.23 40.39 11.27
#